data_AF-A0A448UWT3-F1
#
_entry.id   AF-A0A448UWT3-F1
#
_cell.length_a   1.000
_cell.length_b   1.000
_cell.length_c   1.000
_cell.angle_alpha   90.00
_cell.angle_beta   90.00
_cell.angle_gamma   90.00
#
_symmetry.space_group_name_H-M   'P 1'
#
loop_
_entity.id
_entity.type
_entity.pdbx_description
1 polymer ?
#
loop_
_entity_poly.entity_id
_entity_poly.type
_entity_poly.pdbx_seq_one_letter_code
_entity_poly.pdbx_strand_id
1 'polypeptide(L)'
;MSTVENAGESLMRSLLPPDICVAETTGDFGHLRDAEREYFASAVPKRVREATTARSCARVALKRLYLREPGLTEPQTEPVFVPRADGSPAWPAGVVGSMTHCAGYRAAAVGSAHRYAGVGIDVEPAVPLSAAVQELIVRDEEKRFAFGVYSKVLFSAKEAALKTWYPWAFAVLT
;
A
#
# COMPACT_ATOMS: atom_id res chain seq x y z
N MET A 1 -12.65 -22.59 -23.54
CA MET A 1 -11.41 -22.02 -22.97
C MET A 1 -11.72 -21.61 -21.56
N SER A 2 -11.16 -22.33 -20.59
CA SER A 2 -11.50 -22.27 -19.18
C SER A 2 -11.19 -20.89 -18.59
N THR A 3 -12.24 -20.19 -18.17
CA THR A 3 -12.19 -19.08 -17.23
C THR A 3 -11.82 -19.67 -15.88
N VAL A 4 -10.59 -19.41 -15.42
CA VAL A 4 -10.24 -19.64 -14.02
C VAL A 4 -10.94 -18.55 -13.23
N GLU A 5 -12.13 -18.85 -12.73
CA GLU A 5 -12.75 -18.12 -11.62
C GLU A 5 -11.83 -18.30 -10.41
N ASN A 6 -11.00 -17.30 -10.13
CA ASN A 6 -10.16 -17.30 -8.94
C ASN A 6 -11.06 -16.94 -7.74
N ALA A 7 -11.79 -17.94 -7.25
CA ALA A 7 -12.58 -17.83 -6.04
C ALA A 7 -11.66 -17.71 -4.82
N GLY A 8 -11.64 -16.54 -4.18
CA GLY A 8 -11.62 -16.46 -2.72
C GLY A 8 -10.29 -16.41 -1.96
N GLU A 9 -9.12 -16.47 -2.59
CA GLU A 9 -7.86 -16.23 -1.87
C GLU A 9 -7.42 -14.77 -1.93
N SER A 10 -7.18 -14.22 -0.74
CA SER A 10 -6.73 -12.85 -0.57
C SER A 10 -5.23 -12.75 -0.92
N LEU A 11 -4.92 -12.11 -2.06
CA LEU A 11 -3.57 -12.06 -2.64
C LEU A 11 -2.57 -11.34 -1.72
N MET A 12 -2.87 -10.14 -1.24
CA MET A 12 -1.94 -9.39 -0.40
C MET A 12 -1.85 -10.03 0.99
N ARG A 13 -2.97 -10.57 1.49
CA ARG A 13 -3.01 -11.19 2.81
C ARG A 13 -2.10 -12.42 2.89
N SER A 14 -2.01 -13.23 1.85
CA SER A 14 -1.21 -14.46 1.85
C SER A 14 0.30 -14.20 1.93
N LEU A 15 0.75 -12.99 1.57
CA LEU A 15 2.16 -12.58 1.60
C LEU A 15 2.62 -12.02 2.96
N LEU A 16 1.70 -11.78 3.90
CA LEU A 16 1.96 -11.00 5.10
C LEU A 16 1.81 -11.83 6.40
N PRO A 17 2.56 -11.49 7.46
CA PRO A 17 2.38 -12.10 8.78
C PRO A 17 0.92 -12.04 9.26
N PRO A 18 0.45 -13.02 10.04
CA PRO A 18 -0.97 -13.16 10.33
C PRO A 18 -1.60 -12.05 11.18
N ASP A 19 -0.78 -11.31 11.88
CA ASP A 19 -1.12 -10.16 12.72
C ASP A 19 -1.09 -8.83 11.97
N ILE A 20 -0.58 -8.79 10.73
CA ILE A 20 -0.80 -7.64 9.83
C ILE A 20 -2.24 -7.69 9.31
N CYS A 21 -2.98 -6.61 9.55
CA CYS A 21 -4.35 -6.47 9.06
C CYS A 21 -4.34 -5.91 7.64
N VAL A 22 -4.98 -6.63 6.73
CA VAL A 22 -5.01 -6.30 5.30
C VAL A 22 -6.44 -6.05 4.88
N ALA A 23 -6.65 -5.07 4.01
CA ALA A 23 -7.88 -4.93 3.22
C ALA A 23 -7.50 -4.66 1.77
N GLU A 24 -8.19 -5.31 0.84
CA GLU A 24 -7.91 -5.25 -0.58
C GLU A 24 -9.18 -5.40 -1.41
N THR A 25 -9.13 -4.96 -2.66
CA THR A 25 -10.25 -5.01 -3.59
C THR A 25 -9.76 -4.91 -5.03
N THR A 26 -10.55 -5.46 -5.96
CA THR A 26 -10.41 -5.23 -7.40
C THR A 26 -11.38 -4.18 -7.95
N GLY A 27 -12.43 -3.85 -7.20
CA GLY A 27 -13.40 -2.81 -7.52
C GLY A 27 -13.17 -1.50 -6.75
N ASP A 28 -13.76 -0.41 -7.24
CA ASP A 28 -13.72 0.89 -6.57
C ASP A 28 -14.82 1.00 -5.50
N PHE A 29 -14.52 1.53 -4.31
CA PHE A 29 -15.50 1.76 -3.24
C PHE A 29 -15.10 2.87 -2.26
N GLY A 30 -16.07 3.30 -1.46
CA GLY A 30 -15.90 4.26 -0.37
C GLY A 30 -15.81 5.70 -0.86
N HIS A 31 -15.29 6.57 0.00
CA HIS A 31 -15.24 8.01 -0.24
C HIS A 31 -14.03 8.66 0.44
N LEU A 32 -13.55 9.74 -0.15
CA LEU A 32 -12.57 10.63 0.47
C LEU A 32 -13.25 11.47 1.53
N ARG A 33 -12.53 11.76 2.62
CA ARG A 33 -12.92 12.75 3.64
C ARG A 33 -12.64 14.15 3.13
N ASP A 34 -13.22 15.15 3.78
CA ASP A 34 -13.24 16.54 3.30
C ASP A 34 -11.82 17.06 3.01
N ALA A 35 -10.91 16.93 3.97
CA ALA A 35 -9.50 17.31 3.79
C ALA A 35 -8.76 16.48 2.72
N GLU A 36 -9.16 15.22 2.51
CA GLU A 36 -8.59 14.40 1.42
C GLU A 36 -9.13 14.84 0.06
N ARG A 37 -10.42 15.19 -0.02
CA ARG A 37 -11.03 15.72 -1.26
C ARG A 37 -10.38 17.02 -1.67
N GLU A 38 -10.12 17.91 -0.71
CA GLU A 38 -9.38 19.15 -0.94
C GLU A 38 -7.98 18.87 -1.49
N TYR A 39 -7.23 17.95 -0.86
CA TYR A 39 -5.91 17.56 -1.36
C TYR A 39 -5.93 17.02 -2.79
N PHE A 40 -6.95 16.25 -3.17
CA PHE A 40 -7.08 15.67 -4.50
C PHE A 40 -7.91 16.52 -5.49
N ALA A 41 -8.25 17.77 -5.16
CA ALA A 41 -9.18 18.58 -5.97
C ALA A 41 -8.70 18.81 -7.42
N SER A 42 -7.38 18.93 -7.63
CA SER A 42 -6.76 19.12 -8.95
C SER A 42 -6.36 17.81 -9.62
N ALA A 43 -6.56 16.66 -8.97
CA ALA A 43 -6.11 15.38 -9.49
C ALA A 43 -7.04 14.85 -10.59
N VAL A 44 -6.46 14.18 -11.59
CA VAL A 44 -7.23 13.53 -12.66
C VAL A 44 -8.19 12.47 -12.09
N PRO A 45 -9.36 12.22 -12.72
CA PRO A 45 -10.40 11.34 -12.16
C PRO A 45 -9.91 9.93 -11.80
N LYS A 46 -8.98 9.37 -12.60
CA LYS A 46 -8.37 8.06 -12.32
C LYS A 46 -7.64 8.06 -10.97
N ARG A 47 -6.83 9.09 -10.72
CA ARG A 47 -6.08 9.24 -9.46
C ARG A 47 -7.02 9.41 -8.27
N VAL A 48 -8.10 10.16 -8.43
CA VAL A 48 -9.12 10.33 -7.37
C VAL A 48 -9.76 8.98 -7.00
N ARG A 49 -10.14 8.15 -8.00
CA ARG A 49 -10.72 6.82 -7.74
C ARG A 49 -9.75 5.88 -7.03
N GLU A 50 -8.51 5.82 -7.50
CA GLU A 50 -7.45 5.02 -6.87
C GLU A 50 -7.19 5.47 -5.43
N ALA A 51 -7.05 6.78 -5.22
CA ALA A 51 -6.84 7.38 -3.90
C ALA A 51 -8.00 7.11 -2.94
N THR A 52 -9.24 7.20 -3.43
CA THR A 52 -10.47 6.94 -2.68
C THR A 52 -10.49 5.51 -2.17
N THR A 53 -10.27 4.55 -3.06
CA THR A 53 -10.42 3.14 -2.73
C THR A 53 -9.29 2.65 -1.85
N ALA A 54 -8.04 3.06 -2.11
CA ALA A 54 -6.90 2.69 -1.26
C ALA A 54 -7.05 3.21 0.18
N ARG A 55 -7.54 4.45 0.36
CA ARG A 55 -7.82 5.02 1.69
C ARG A 55 -8.98 4.34 2.40
N SER A 56 -9.99 3.92 1.64
CA SER A 56 -11.09 3.13 2.18
C SER A 56 -10.62 1.74 2.64
N CYS A 57 -9.72 1.09 1.90
CA CYS A 57 -9.03 -0.11 2.37
C CYS A 57 -8.24 0.15 3.65
N ALA A 58 -7.50 1.26 3.75
CA ALA A 58 -6.74 1.60 4.94
C ALA A 58 -7.63 1.72 6.20
N ARG A 59 -8.81 2.33 6.09
CA ARG A 59 -9.77 2.41 7.20
C ARG A 59 -10.32 1.05 7.61
N VAL A 60 -10.64 0.19 6.64
CA VAL A 60 -11.09 -1.19 6.92
C VAL A 60 -9.99 -1.99 7.62
N ALA A 61 -8.74 -1.86 7.16
CA ALA A 61 -7.60 -2.52 7.76
C ALA A 61 -7.33 -2.01 9.19
N LEU A 62 -7.46 -0.70 9.44
CA LEU A 62 -7.36 -0.10 10.77
C LEU A 62 -8.43 -0.61 11.73
N LYS A 63 -9.71 -0.65 11.31
CA LYS A 63 -10.79 -1.23 12.13
C LYS A 63 -10.48 -2.67 12.54
N ARG A 64 -9.96 -3.48 11.61
CA ARG A 64 -9.53 -4.86 11.92
C ARG A 64 -8.37 -4.89 12.91
N LEU A 65 -7.42 -3.96 12.82
CA LEU A 65 -6.29 -3.86 13.74
C LEU A 65 -6.75 -3.50 15.16
N TYR A 66 -7.58 -2.47 15.33
CA TYR A 66 -8.08 -2.06 16.65
C TYR A 66 -8.90 -3.15 17.35
N LEU A 67 -9.66 -3.95 16.58
CA LEU A 67 -10.36 -5.11 17.13
C LEU A 67 -9.42 -6.22 17.63
N ARG A 68 -8.21 -6.33 17.06
CA ARG A 68 -7.24 -7.40 17.37
C ARG A 68 -6.19 -6.99 18.39
N GLU A 69 -5.93 -5.70 18.53
CA GLU A 69 -4.90 -5.13 19.39
C GLU A 69 -5.53 -4.21 20.45
N PRO A 70 -6.04 -4.75 21.57
CA PRO A 70 -6.70 -3.95 22.62
C PRO A 70 -5.80 -2.89 23.25
N GLY A 71 -4.48 -3.02 23.10
CA GLY A 71 -3.51 -2.01 23.54
C GLY A 71 -3.48 -0.75 22.67
N LEU A 72 -4.08 -0.78 21.47
CA LEU A 72 -4.25 0.39 20.62
C LEU A 72 -5.59 1.07 20.91
N THR A 73 -5.57 2.38 21.09
CA THR A 73 -6.79 3.17 21.25
C THR A 73 -7.34 3.56 19.88
N GLU A 74 -8.53 3.08 19.53
CA GLU A 74 -9.24 3.54 18.34
C GLU A 74 -9.60 5.03 18.49
N PRO A 75 -9.21 5.90 17.54
CA PRO A 75 -9.57 7.31 17.58
C PRO A 75 -11.09 7.51 17.51
N GLN A 76 -11.61 8.52 18.21
CA GLN A 76 -13.05 8.86 18.18
C GLN A 76 -13.55 9.27 16.80
N THR A 77 -12.66 9.82 15.97
CA THR A 77 -12.96 10.21 14.59
C THR A 77 -12.25 9.29 13.61
N GLU A 78 -12.89 9.05 12.48
CA GLU A 78 -12.33 8.16 11.47
C GLU A 78 -11.05 8.76 10.85
N PRO A 79 -9.99 7.97 10.67
CA PRO A 79 -8.71 8.46 10.15
C PRO A 79 -8.81 9.14 8.77
N VAL A 80 -8.05 10.23 8.65
CA VAL A 80 -7.91 11.07 7.45
C VAL A 80 -6.48 10.97 6.95
N PHE A 81 -6.30 10.56 5.69
CA PHE A 81 -5.00 10.31 5.06
C PHE A 81 -4.67 11.37 4.02
N VAL A 82 -4.48 12.61 4.47
CA VAL A 82 -3.78 13.61 3.65
C VAL A 82 -2.30 13.21 3.59
N PRO A 83 -1.70 13.09 2.40
CA PRO A 83 -0.27 12.80 2.29
C PRO A 83 0.56 13.87 3.01
N ARG A 84 1.63 13.44 3.69
CA ARG A 84 2.67 14.34 4.18
C ARG A 84 3.41 14.99 3.01
N ALA A 85 4.31 15.94 3.32
CA ALA A 85 5.13 16.61 2.31
C ALA A 85 5.94 15.64 1.43
N ASP A 86 6.31 14.48 1.97
CA ASP A 86 7.01 13.39 1.29
C ASP A 86 6.08 12.43 0.51
N GLY A 87 4.77 12.65 0.53
CA GLY A 87 3.77 11.79 -0.10
C GLY A 87 3.34 10.57 0.74
N SER A 88 3.95 10.33 1.90
CA SER A 88 3.61 9.22 2.80
C SER A 88 2.26 9.45 3.52
N PRO A 89 1.50 8.39 3.80
CA PRO A 89 0.27 8.53 4.57
C PRO A 89 0.54 8.75 6.06
N ALA A 90 -0.26 9.63 6.68
CA ALA A 90 -0.26 9.83 8.11
C ALA A 90 -1.06 8.74 8.84
N TRP A 91 -0.38 7.72 9.36
CA TRP A 91 -1.00 6.69 10.19
C TRP A 91 -1.32 7.21 11.60
N PRO A 92 -2.41 6.72 12.24
CA PRO A 92 -2.69 7.00 13.65
C PRO A 92 -1.53 6.60 14.57
N ALA A 93 -1.48 7.21 15.76
CA ALA A 93 -0.47 6.89 16.76
C ALA A 93 -0.49 5.39 17.11
N GLY A 94 0.70 4.79 17.25
CA GLY A 94 0.84 3.35 17.53
C GLY A 94 0.62 2.43 16.32
N VAL A 95 0.37 2.98 15.13
CA VAL A 95 0.15 2.19 13.91
C VAL A 95 1.23 2.46 12.85
N VAL A 96 1.69 1.38 12.21
CA VAL A 96 2.48 1.43 10.97
C VAL A 96 1.67 0.82 9.84
N GLY A 97 1.93 1.25 8.59
CA GLY A 97 1.19 0.72 7.46
C GLY A 97 1.68 1.19 6.10
N SER A 98 1.07 0.62 5.07
CA SER A 98 1.31 1.01 3.67
C SER A 98 0.05 0.84 2.83
N MET A 99 -0.03 1.63 1.77
CA MET A 99 -1.09 1.57 0.76
C MET A 99 -0.44 1.33 -0.61
N THR A 100 -1.11 0.55 -1.44
CA THR A 100 -0.72 0.38 -2.84
C THR A 100 -1.95 0.25 -3.74
N HIS A 101 -1.77 0.56 -5.01
CA HIS A 101 -2.77 0.36 -6.04
C HIS A 101 -2.08 0.12 -7.38
N CYS A 102 -2.77 -0.59 -8.25
CA CYS A 102 -2.46 -0.64 -9.66
C CYS A 102 -3.76 -0.73 -10.46
N ALA A 103 -3.67 -0.92 -11.78
CA ALA A 103 -4.87 -1.14 -12.58
C ALA A 103 -5.63 -2.39 -12.08
N GLY A 104 -6.88 -2.19 -11.64
CA GLY A 104 -7.74 -3.30 -11.19
C GLY A 104 -7.45 -3.85 -9.79
N TYR A 105 -6.62 -3.18 -8.98
CA TYR A 105 -6.35 -3.62 -7.61
C TYR A 105 -5.98 -2.45 -6.68
N ARG A 106 -6.45 -2.48 -5.42
CA ARG A 106 -6.03 -1.59 -4.34
C ARG A 106 -5.90 -2.39 -3.06
N ALA A 107 -4.92 -2.04 -2.24
CA ALA A 107 -4.76 -2.65 -0.92
C ALA A 107 -4.18 -1.67 0.09
N ALA A 108 -4.44 -1.96 1.37
CA ALA A 108 -3.77 -1.38 2.50
C ALA A 108 -3.42 -2.49 3.50
N ALA A 109 -2.25 -2.37 4.12
CA ALA A 109 -1.79 -3.24 5.19
C ALA A 109 -1.34 -2.40 6.38
N VAL A 110 -1.77 -2.76 7.58
CA VAL A 110 -1.45 -2.06 8.83
C VAL A 110 -1.09 -3.04 9.94
N GLY A 111 -0.22 -2.60 10.85
CA GLY A 111 0.22 -3.35 12.01
C GLY A 111 0.52 -2.45 13.20
N SER A 112 0.67 -3.07 14.38
CA SER A 112 1.07 -2.36 15.60
C SER A 112 2.53 -1.93 15.52
N ALA A 113 2.79 -0.64 15.80
CA ALA A 113 4.15 -0.09 15.87
C ALA A 113 4.98 -0.67 17.02
N HIS A 114 4.35 -1.34 17.98
CA HIS A 114 5.05 -2.08 19.04
C HIS A 114 5.71 -3.37 18.53
N ARG A 115 5.21 -3.93 17.42
CA ARG A 115 5.68 -5.20 16.86
C ARG A 115 6.45 -5.04 15.56
N TYR A 116 6.11 -4.03 14.76
CA TYR A 116 6.76 -3.76 13.49
C TYR A 116 7.33 -2.36 13.48
N ALA A 117 8.59 -2.24 13.05
CA ALA A 117 9.17 -0.95 12.76
C ALA A 117 8.45 -0.29 11.56
N GLY A 118 8.20 -1.05 10.49
CA GLY A 118 7.50 -0.53 9.32
C GLY A 118 6.76 -1.62 8.57
N VAL A 119 5.85 -1.20 7.70
CA VAL A 119 5.14 -2.07 6.75
C VAL A 119 5.21 -1.39 5.41
N GLY A 120 5.60 -2.14 4.38
CA GLY A 120 5.61 -1.68 3.00
C GLY A 120 5.04 -2.76 2.11
N ILE A 121 4.02 -2.39 1.32
CA ILE A 121 3.41 -3.26 0.33
C ILE A 121 3.45 -2.60 -1.04
N ASP A 122 3.55 -3.42 -2.05
CA ASP A 122 3.45 -2.96 -3.42
C ASP A 122 2.76 -3.99 -4.30
N VAL A 123 2.10 -3.50 -5.35
CA VAL A 123 1.38 -4.32 -6.32
C VAL A 123 1.52 -3.68 -7.68
N GLU A 124 1.87 -4.50 -8.66
CA GLU A 124 2.12 -4.06 -10.02
C GLU A 124 1.48 -5.03 -11.00
N PRO A 125 1.03 -4.57 -12.18
CA PRO A 125 0.58 -5.47 -13.23
C PRO A 125 1.74 -6.40 -13.64
N ALA A 126 1.45 -7.69 -13.81
CA ALA A 126 2.44 -8.72 -14.15
C ALA A 126 2.90 -8.63 -15.63
N VAL A 127 3.48 -7.49 -15.99
CA VAL A 127 4.03 -7.19 -17.32
C VAL A 127 5.50 -6.78 -17.17
N PRO A 128 6.39 -7.15 -18.12
CA PRO A 128 7.79 -6.75 -18.06
C PRO A 128 7.97 -5.24 -17.95
N LEU A 129 9.06 -4.81 -17.31
CA LEU A 129 9.49 -3.42 -17.35
C LEU A 129 9.88 -3.01 -18.77
N SER A 130 9.75 -1.72 -19.07
CA SER A 130 10.40 -1.16 -20.26
C SER A 130 11.92 -1.18 -20.08
N ALA A 131 12.66 -1.25 -21.19
CA ALA A 131 14.13 -1.26 -21.16
C ALA A 131 14.70 -0.07 -20.38
N ALA A 132 14.15 1.13 -20.58
CA ALA A 132 14.59 2.35 -19.88
C ALA A 132 14.40 2.27 -18.36
N VAL A 133 13.26 1.74 -17.89
CA VAL A 133 13.02 1.59 -16.44
C VAL A 133 13.90 0.47 -15.87
N GLN A 134 14.08 -0.60 -16.63
CA GLN A 134 14.94 -1.70 -16.22
C GLN A 134 16.40 -1.24 -16.05
N GLU A 135 16.93 -0.45 -16.99
CA GLU A 135 18.28 0.11 -16.90
C GLU A 135 18.47 1.04 -15.70
N LEU A 136 17.44 1.81 -15.34
CA LEU A 136 17.48 2.73 -14.20
C LEU A 136 17.44 2.01 -12.84
N ILE A 137 16.62 0.96 -12.73
CA ILE A 137 16.29 0.36 -11.43
C ILE A 137 17.13 -0.88 -11.13
N VAL A 138 17.56 -1.64 -12.13
CA VAL A 138 18.23 -2.94 -11.94
C VAL A 138 19.73 -2.76 -11.81
N ARG A 139 20.28 -3.20 -10.68
CA ARG A 139 21.72 -3.21 -10.43
C ARG A 139 22.38 -4.42 -11.08
N ASP A 140 23.69 -4.35 -11.28
CA ASP A 140 24.45 -5.40 -11.95
C ASP A 140 24.28 -6.78 -11.28
N GLU A 141 24.30 -6.82 -9.94
CA GLU A 141 24.11 -8.04 -9.15
C GLU A 141 22.69 -8.64 -9.26
N GLU A 142 21.71 -7.84 -9.70
CA GLU A 142 20.30 -8.24 -9.83
C GLU A 142 19.93 -8.68 -11.25
N LYS A 143 20.79 -8.43 -12.24
CA LYS A 143 20.51 -8.72 -13.67
C LYS A 143 20.06 -10.15 -13.93
N ARG A 144 20.60 -11.12 -13.17
CA ARG A 144 20.21 -12.54 -13.27
C ARG A 144 18.74 -12.82 -12.93
N PHE A 145 18.08 -11.91 -12.21
CA PHE A 145 16.66 -12.01 -11.84
C PHE A 145 15.76 -11.10 -12.67
N ALA A 146 16.34 -10.17 -13.44
CA ALA A 146 15.60 -9.12 -14.15
C ALA A 146 15.26 -9.53 -15.59
N PHE A 147 14.42 -10.56 -15.75
CA PHE A 147 13.97 -11.02 -17.07
C PHE A 147 12.45 -11.18 -17.10
N GLY A 148 11.84 -10.86 -18.26
CA GLY A 148 10.39 -10.96 -18.44
C GLY A 148 9.62 -10.26 -17.31
N VAL A 149 8.66 -10.96 -16.71
CA VAL A 149 7.85 -10.42 -15.60
C VAL A 149 8.62 -10.32 -14.27
N TYR A 150 9.74 -11.03 -14.12
CA TYR A 150 10.54 -10.99 -12.88
C TYR A 150 11.27 -9.67 -12.69
N SER A 151 11.57 -8.92 -13.77
CA SER A 151 12.04 -7.54 -13.63
C SER A 151 11.01 -6.65 -12.94
N LYS A 152 9.72 -6.89 -13.18
CA LYS A 152 8.64 -6.17 -12.50
C LYS A 152 8.47 -6.61 -11.04
N VAL A 153 8.63 -7.90 -10.75
CA VAL A 153 8.65 -8.39 -9.36
C VAL A 153 9.78 -7.74 -8.57
N LEU A 154 10.99 -7.64 -9.16
CA LEU A 154 12.13 -6.95 -8.55
C LEU A 154 11.81 -5.47 -8.27
N PHE A 155 11.20 -4.77 -9.24
CA PHE A 155 10.75 -3.39 -9.05
C PHE A 155 9.75 -3.27 -7.90
N SER A 156 8.72 -4.10 -7.87
CA SER A 156 7.69 -4.07 -6.83
C SER A 156 8.26 -4.38 -5.44
N ALA A 157 9.20 -5.32 -5.35
CA ALA A 157 9.92 -5.61 -4.10
C ALA A 157 10.72 -4.39 -3.60
N LYS A 158 11.35 -3.63 -4.50
CA LYS A 158 12.08 -2.40 -4.14
C LYS A 158 11.15 -1.29 -3.66
N GLU A 159 10.01 -1.10 -4.33
CA GLU A 159 8.97 -0.15 -3.90
C GLU A 159 8.43 -0.52 -2.50
N ALA A 160 8.16 -1.80 -2.25
CA ALA A 160 7.73 -2.28 -0.93
C ALA A 160 8.81 -2.04 0.14
N ALA A 161 10.08 -2.30 -0.17
CA ALA A 161 11.20 -2.03 0.73
C ALA A 161 11.34 -0.52 1.03
N LEU A 162 11.23 0.33 0.01
CA LEU A 162 11.25 1.80 0.16
C LEU A 162 10.12 2.27 1.08
N LYS A 163 8.88 1.81 0.86
CA LYS A 163 7.72 2.17 1.70
C LYS A 163 7.87 1.72 3.16
N THR A 164 8.59 0.62 3.39
CA THR A 164 8.91 0.15 4.75
C THR A 164 9.92 1.08 5.43
N TRP A 165 10.96 1.49 4.70
CA TRP A 165 12.11 2.22 5.24
C TRP A 165 11.89 3.73 5.34
N TYR A 166 11.18 4.33 4.38
CA TYR A 166 11.03 5.78 4.26
C TYR A 166 10.56 6.48 5.55
N PRO A 167 9.54 5.95 6.28
CA PRO A 167 9.10 6.55 7.53
C PRO A 167 10.17 6.62 8.63
N TRP A 168 11.28 5.89 8.51
CA TRP A 168 12.39 5.90 9.46
C TRP A 168 13.55 6.77 9.00
N ALA A 169 13.91 6.66 7.73
CA ALA A 169 15.08 7.35 7.17
C ALA A 169 14.92 8.88 7.18
N PHE A 170 13.69 9.38 7.09
CA PHE A 170 13.42 10.80 6.88
C PHE A 170 12.49 11.42 7.94
N ALA A 171 12.07 10.67 8.97
CA ALA A 171 11.27 11.20 10.07
C ALA A 171 12.07 11.93 11.16
N VAL A 172 13.39 12.12 10.99
CA VAL A 172 14.28 12.74 12.00
C VAL A 172 14.69 14.19 11.62
N LEU A 173 13.96 14.87 10.72
CA LEU A 173 14.27 16.26 10.32
C LEU A 173 13.14 17.26 10.58
N THR A 174 12.21 16.97 11.51
CA THR A 174 11.18 17.93 11.95
C THR A 174 11.24 18.15 13.45
#